data_AF-A0A0G1V806-F1
#
_entry.id   AF-A0A0G1V806-F1
#
_cell.length_a   1.000
_cell.length_b   1.000
_cell.length_c   1.000
_cell.angle_alpha   90.00
_cell.angle_beta   90.00
_cell.angle_gamma   90.00
#
_symmetry.space_group_name_H-M   'P 1'
#
loop_
_entity.id
_entity.type
_entity.pdbx_description
1 polymer ?
#
loop_
_entity_poly.entity_id
_entity_poly.type
_entity_poly.pdbx_seq_one_letter_code
_entity_poly.pdbx_strand_id
1 'polypeptide(L)'
;MTVRRGRFGYFLGCSDYPKCKGIAKIWEKTGFKCPACLLAPERKDNPGDIVERKGRGRAKVFYACNRFPACNFLMNQKPANEAEVQAALVKWQENPPKPSKRSAHWRTTKKKTDAEPETPAA
;
A
#
# COMPACT_ATOMS: atom_id res chain seq x y z
N MET A 1 -10.87 -11.72 -17.79
CA MET A 1 -10.29 -10.36 -17.76
C MET A 1 -9.35 -10.21 -18.95
N THR A 2 -9.31 -9.04 -19.56
CA THR A 2 -8.51 -8.73 -20.77
C THR A 2 -7.64 -7.50 -20.53
N VAL A 3 -6.44 -7.48 -21.11
CA VAL A 3 -5.54 -6.31 -21.04
C VAL A 3 -6.14 -5.17 -21.86
N ARG A 4 -6.36 -4.03 -21.22
CA ARG A 4 -6.84 -2.79 -21.83
C ARG A 4 -5.86 -1.65 -21.52
N ARG A 5 -5.88 -0.60 -22.35
CA ARG A 5 -5.04 0.59 -22.19
C ARG A 5 -5.90 1.77 -21.73
N GLY A 6 -5.44 2.50 -20.71
CA GLY A 6 -6.08 3.73 -20.23
C GLY A 6 -5.06 4.83 -19.95
N ARG A 7 -5.50 5.96 -19.37
CA ARG A 7 -4.66 7.13 -19.05
C ARG A 7 -3.45 6.81 -18.17
N PHE A 8 -3.59 5.83 -17.27
CA PHE A 8 -2.57 5.44 -16.31
C PHE A 8 -1.72 4.23 -16.75
N GLY A 9 -1.84 3.82 -18.02
CA GLY A 9 -1.15 2.66 -18.58
C GLY A 9 -2.08 1.46 -18.81
N TYR A 10 -1.49 0.28 -18.86
CA TYR A 10 -2.22 -0.98 -19.07
C TYR A 10 -2.86 -1.45 -17.77
N PHE A 11 -4.06 -2.03 -17.88
CA PHE A 11 -4.79 -2.61 -16.77
C PHE A 11 -5.58 -3.83 -17.22
N LEU A 12 -5.95 -4.69 -16.27
CA LEU A 12 -6.84 -5.82 -16.51
C LEU A 12 -8.28 -5.34 -16.35
N GLY A 13 -9.04 -5.32 -17.44
CA GLY A 13 -10.46 -5.01 -17.44
C GLY A 13 -11.31 -6.27 -17.54
N CYS A 14 -12.56 -6.18 -17.10
CA CYS A 14 -13.53 -7.24 -17.36
C CYS A 14 -13.84 -7.34 -18.86
N SER A 15 -14.01 -8.57 -19.35
CA SER A 15 -14.30 -8.85 -20.76
C SER A 15 -15.71 -8.36 -21.12
N ASP A 16 -16.67 -8.55 -20.21
CA ASP A 16 -18.10 -8.25 -20.39
C ASP A 16 -18.50 -6.82 -20.00
N TYR A 17 -17.61 -5.85 -20.16
CA TYR A 17 -17.95 -4.45 -19.94
C TYR A 17 -19.04 -4.03 -20.97
N PRO A 18 -20.15 -3.36 -20.57
CA PRO A 18 -20.38 -2.64 -19.31
C PRO A 18 -21.07 -3.44 -18.19
N LYS A 19 -21.47 -4.69 -18.42
CA LYS A 19 -22.14 -5.54 -17.40
C LYS A 19 -21.24 -5.82 -16.21
N CYS A 20 -19.94 -5.97 -16.45
CA CYS A 20 -18.93 -6.15 -15.44
C CYS A 20 -17.92 -4.98 -15.45
N LYS A 21 -17.81 -4.26 -14.32
CA LYS A 21 -16.96 -3.07 -14.16
C LYS A 21 -15.66 -3.35 -13.37
N GLY A 22 -15.31 -4.63 -13.19
CA GLY A 22 -14.09 -5.04 -12.51
C GLY A 22 -12.83 -4.54 -13.24
N ILE A 23 -11.94 -3.89 -12.49
CA ILE A 23 -10.67 -3.36 -12.97
C ILE A 23 -9.58 -3.78 -11.97
N ALA A 24 -8.53 -4.43 -12.46
CA ALA A 24 -7.34 -4.74 -11.69
C ALA A 24 -6.11 -4.05 -12.30
N LYS A 25 -5.28 -3.48 -11.43
CA LYS A 25 -4.04 -2.83 -11.85
C LYS A 25 -2.97 -3.88 -12.13
N ILE A 26 -2.25 -3.72 -13.24
CA ILE A 26 -1.04 -4.49 -13.53
C ILE A 26 0.10 -3.83 -12.75
N TRP A 27 0.66 -4.56 -11.79
CA TRP A 27 1.77 -4.08 -10.98
C TRP A 27 3.10 -4.51 -11.59
N GLU A 28 4.03 -3.57 -11.74
CA GLU A 28 5.42 -3.90 -12.01
C GLU A 28 6.08 -4.34 -10.70
N LYS A 29 6.17 -5.65 -10.54
CA LYS A 29 6.81 -6.28 -9.38
C LYS A 29 8.31 -6.19 -9.55
N THR A 30 9.02 -5.82 -8.50
CA THR A 30 10.50 -5.86 -8.46
C THR A 30 11.05 -7.28 -8.30
N GLY A 31 10.19 -8.24 -7.96
CA GLY A 31 10.58 -9.63 -7.65
C GLY A 31 10.85 -9.87 -6.16
N PHE A 32 11.02 -8.82 -5.36
CA PHE A 32 11.33 -8.94 -3.94
C PHE A 32 10.08 -8.92 -3.05
N LYS A 33 10.11 -9.73 -1.98
CA LYS A 33 9.10 -9.73 -0.93
C LYS A 33 9.28 -8.52 0.00
N CYS A 34 8.18 -8.05 0.57
CA CYS A 34 8.21 -6.94 1.52
C CYS A 34 8.74 -7.41 2.88
N PRO A 35 9.89 -6.90 3.37
CA PRO A 35 10.46 -7.34 4.64
C PRO A 35 9.60 -6.88 5.83
N ALA A 36 8.89 -5.75 5.71
CA ALA A 36 7.94 -5.30 6.73
C ALA A 36 6.73 -6.24 6.89
N CYS A 37 6.37 -7.01 5.86
CA CYS A 37 5.35 -8.05 5.99
C CYS A 37 5.89 -9.29 6.71
N LEU A 38 7.16 -9.64 6.48
CA LEU A 38 7.79 -10.80 7.09
C LEU A 38 8.04 -10.61 8.59
N LEU A 39 8.31 -9.38 9.03
CA LEU A 39 8.47 -9.04 10.45
C LEU A 39 7.13 -8.94 11.21
N ALA A 40 6.02 -8.69 10.51
CA ALA A 40 4.72 -8.54 11.16
C ALA A 40 4.05 -9.92 11.31
N PRO A 41 3.65 -10.33 12.53
CA PRO A 41 3.07 -11.65 12.77
C PRO A 41 1.80 -11.88 11.95
N GLU A 42 0.96 -10.86 11.78
CA GLU A 42 -0.30 -10.94 11.02
C GLU A 42 -0.14 -11.18 9.51
N ARG A 43 1.06 -10.94 8.95
CA ARG A 43 1.29 -10.94 7.49
C ARG A 43 2.47 -11.82 7.07
N LYS A 44 2.96 -12.65 7.98
CA LYS A 44 4.08 -13.54 7.72
C LYS A 44 3.69 -14.66 6.75
N ASP A 45 2.49 -15.23 6.89
CA ASP A 45 2.00 -16.35 6.07
C ASP A 45 1.69 -15.98 4.63
N ASN A 46 1.36 -14.71 4.42
CA ASN A 46 1.13 -14.16 3.10
C ASN A 46 1.88 -12.82 3.07
N PRO A 47 3.12 -12.75 2.55
CA PRO A 47 3.86 -11.50 2.44
C PRO A 47 3.52 -10.74 1.16
N GLY A 48 3.48 -9.41 1.22
CA GLY A 48 3.30 -8.57 0.04
C GLY A 48 4.53 -8.55 -0.87
N ASP A 49 4.33 -8.15 -2.12
CA ASP A 49 5.42 -7.91 -3.05
C ASP A 49 5.74 -6.40 -3.08
N ILE A 50 7.01 -6.08 -3.31
CA ILE A 50 7.44 -4.70 -3.58
C ILE A 50 7.16 -4.36 -5.04
N VAL A 51 6.34 -3.33 -5.23
CA VAL A 51 5.88 -2.89 -6.55
C VAL A 51 6.27 -1.45 -6.81
N GLU A 52 6.54 -1.14 -8.08
CA GLU A 52 6.77 0.23 -8.53
C GLU A 52 5.45 1.02 -8.54
N ARG A 53 5.50 2.24 -8.00
CA ARG A 53 4.37 3.17 -7.93
C ARG A 53 4.84 4.56 -8.33
N LYS A 54 3.94 5.32 -8.94
CA LYS A 54 4.17 6.72 -9.30
C LYS A 54 3.39 7.63 -8.35
N GLY A 55 4.08 8.63 -7.80
CA GLY A 55 3.45 9.65 -6.96
C GLY A 55 2.47 10.52 -7.75
N ARG A 56 1.45 11.06 -7.08
CA ARG A 56 0.40 11.89 -7.73
C ARG A 56 0.90 13.25 -8.24
N GLY A 57 1.94 13.81 -7.62
CA GLY A 57 2.46 15.15 -7.93
C GLY A 57 3.47 15.12 -9.08
N ARG A 58 4.76 15.02 -8.77
CA ARG A 58 5.86 15.04 -9.76
C ARG A 58 6.08 13.71 -10.48
N ALA A 59 5.10 12.81 -10.47
CA ALA A 59 5.22 11.44 -11.00
C ALA A 59 6.46 10.65 -10.50
N LYS A 60 7.07 11.06 -9.38
CA LYS A 60 8.26 10.43 -8.83
C LYS A 60 7.96 8.97 -8.54
N VAL A 61 8.78 8.09 -9.10
CA VAL A 61 8.71 6.66 -8.85
C VAL A 61 9.18 6.37 -7.43
N PHE A 62 8.43 5.50 -6.77
CA PHE A 62 8.73 4.97 -5.45
C PHE A 62 8.28 3.51 -5.42
N TYR A 63 8.88 2.73 -4.54
CA TYR A 63 8.59 1.33 -4.39
C TYR A 63 7.89 1.12 -3.06
N ALA A 64 6.78 0.40 -3.07
CA ALA A 64 6.01 0.16 -1.84
C ALA A 64 5.40 -1.23 -1.86
N CYS A 65 4.98 -1.69 -0.69
CA CYS A 65 4.23 -2.92 -0.58
C CYS A 65 2.88 -2.80 -1.29
N ASN A 66 2.49 -3.84 -2.03
CA ASN A 66 1.19 -3.92 -2.70
C ASN A 66 -0.01 -4.03 -1.74
N ARG A 67 0.20 -4.32 -0.45
CA ARG A 67 -0.85 -4.50 0.57
C ARG A 67 -1.22 -3.24 1.34
N PHE A 68 -1.02 -2.08 0.76
CA PHE A 68 -1.53 -0.85 1.35
C PHE A 68 -3.07 -0.96 1.52
N PRO A 69 -3.67 -0.63 2.69
CA PRO A 69 -3.11 0.09 3.84
C PRO A 69 -2.52 -0.78 4.96
N ALA A 70 -2.63 -2.11 4.88
CA ALA A 70 -2.13 -3.01 5.91
C ALA A 70 -0.60 -2.92 6.08
N CYS A 71 0.14 -2.70 4.99
CA CYS A 71 1.57 -2.44 5.02
C CYS A 71 1.90 -1.10 4.36
N ASN A 72 2.53 -0.20 5.11
CA ASN A 72 2.88 1.17 4.69
C ASN A 72 4.37 1.34 4.34
N PHE A 73 5.10 0.24 4.22
CA PHE A 73 6.51 0.27 3.85
C PHE A 73 6.70 0.91 2.46
N LEU A 74 7.63 1.86 2.39
CA LEU A 74 7.97 2.59 1.17
C LEU A 74 9.48 2.81 1.08
N MET A 75 9.98 2.89 -0.14
CA MET A 75 11.34 3.32 -0.43
C MET A 75 11.39 4.12 -1.73
N ASN A 76 12.39 4.98 -1.85
CA ASN A 76 12.53 5.90 -2.99
C ASN A 76 13.44 5.37 -4.10
N GLN A 77 14.23 4.33 -3.82
CA GLN A 77 15.22 3.77 -4.74
C GLN A 77 14.81 2.36 -5.16
N LYS A 78 15.20 1.97 -6.38
CA LYS A 78 14.97 0.61 -6.89
C LYS A 78 15.95 -0.33 -6.21
N PRO A 79 15.49 -1.42 -5.58
CA PRO A 79 16.39 -2.42 -5.03
C PRO A 79 16.95 -3.28 -6.17
N ALA A 80 18.25 -3.52 -6.16
CA ALA A 80 18.90 -4.53 -6.99
C ALA A 80 18.93 -5.89 -6.30
N ASN A 81 19.04 -5.91 -4.98
CA ASN A 81 19.25 -7.11 -4.16
C ASN A 81 18.34 -7.12 -2.92
N GLU A 82 18.09 -8.30 -2.34
CA GLU A 82 17.26 -8.45 -1.14
C GLU A 82 17.84 -7.70 0.08
N ALA A 83 19.16 -7.66 0.21
CA ALA A 83 19.85 -6.89 1.25
C ALA A 83 19.54 -5.39 1.20
N GLU A 84 19.39 -4.82 -0.01
CA GLU A 84 19.03 -3.41 -0.16
C GLU A 84 17.59 -3.12 0.29
N VAL A 85 16.68 -4.09 0.09
CA VAL A 85 15.30 -3.99 0.57
C VAL A 85 15.27 -3.99 2.11
N GLN A 86 16.10 -4.81 2.75
CA GLN A 86 16.25 -4.82 4.21
C GLN A 86 16.89 -3.53 4.72
N ALA A 87 17.95 -3.04 4.08
CA ALA A 87 18.56 -1.76 4.43
C ALA A 87 17.57 -0.59 4.27
N ALA A 88 16.73 -0.62 3.24
CA ALA A 88 15.65 0.35 3.07
C ALA A 88 14.60 0.27 4.19
N LEU A 89 14.34 -0.92 4.74
CA LEU A 89 13.47 -1.09 5.90
C LEU A 89 14.03 -0.42 7.15
N VAL A 90 15.32 -0.62 7.44
CA VAL A 90 15.99 0.04 8.57
C VAL A 90 15.89 1.56 8.44
N LYS A 91 16.25 2.09 7.26
CA LYS A 91 16.14 3.53 6.97
C LYS A 91 14.71 4.06 7.13
N TRP A 92 13.71 3.28 6.76
CA TRP A 92 12.30 3.65 6.91
C TRP A 92 11.85 3.64 8.37
N GLN A 93 12.36 2.73 9.19
CA GLN A 93 12.08 2.67 10.63
C GLN A 93 12.73 3.83 11.39
N GLU A 94 13.94 4.24 10.99
CA GLU A 94 14.64 5.39 11.58
C GLU A 94 13.98 6.72 11.22
N ASN A 95 13.51 6.85 9.97
CA ASN A 95 12.91 8.08 9.45
C ASN A 95 11.55 7.81 8.77
N PRO A 96 10.51 7.46 9.55
CA PRO A 96 9.21 7.18 8.99
C PRO A 96 8.58 8.44 8.39
N PRO A 97 7.88 8.34 7.25
CA PRO A 97 7.22 9.48 6.64
C PRO A 97 6.19 10.09 7.60
N LYS A 98 6.26 11.40 7.81
CA LYS A 98 5.28 12.11 8.63
C LYS A 98 3.87 11.89 8.07
N PRO A 99 2.88 11.50 8.88
CA PRO A 99 1.51 11.40 8.42
C PRO A 99 1.03 12.77 7.92
N SER A 100 0.32 12.78 6.79
CA SER A 100 -0.26 14.02 6.25
C SER A 100 -1.18 14.69 7.29
N LYS A 101 -1.18 16.03 7.39
CA LYS A 101 -2.04 16.79 8.33
C LYS A 101 -3.53 16.44 8.20
N ARG A 102 -4.00 16.07 6.99
CA ARG A 102 -5.39 15.59 6.77
C ARG A 102 -5.66 14.22 7.42
N SER A 103 -4.65 13.36 7.56
CA SER A 103 -4.75 12.07 8.25
C SER A 103 -4.63 12.17 9.78
N ALA A 104 -4.10 13.29 10.30
CA ALA A 104 -4.13 13.60 11.73
C ALA A 104 -5.56 13.99 12.17
N HIS A 105 -6.28 14.74 11.34
CA HIS A 105 -7.67 15.15 11.61
C HIS A 105 -8.66 13.97 11.56
N TRP A 106 -8.44 12.97 10.70
CA TRP A 106 -9.24 11.74 10.68
C TRP A 106 -9.05 10.88 11.94
N ARG A 107 -7.83 10.82 12.48
CA ARG A 107 -7.53 10.05 13.71
C ARG A 107 -8.19 10.64 14.95
N THR A 108 -8.35 11.97 14.99
CA THR A 108 -9.08 12.66 16.05
C THR A 108 -10.59 12.59 15.89
N THR A 109 -11.14 12.49 14.67
CA THR A 109 -12.59 12.36 14.46
C THR A 109 -13.09 10.92 14.64
N LYS A 110 -12.29 9.89 14.30
CA LYS A 110 -12.70 8.48 14.48
C LYS A 110 -12.76 8.06 15.96
N LYS A 111 -11.81 8.52 16.78
CA LYS A 111 -11.79 8.26 18.23
C LYS A 111 -13.01 8.81 18.98
N LYS A 112 -13.81 9.68 18.36
CA LYS A 112 -15.03 10.25 18.91
C LYS A 112 -16.29 9.44 18.58
N THR A 113 -16.24 8.54 17.60
CA THR A 113 -17.41 7.79 17.12
C THR A 113 -17.50 6.39 17.74
N ASP A 114 -16.38 5.84 18.23
CA ASP A 114 -16.33 4.53 18.89
C ASP A 114 -16.51 4.62 20.43
N ALA A 115 -16.91 5.78 20.97
CA ALA A 115 -17.33 5.92 22.36
C ALA A 115 -18.83 5.59 22.44
N GLU A 116 -19.13 4.30 22.42
CA GLU A 116 -20.46 3.76 22.72
C GLU A 116 -20.83 4.16 24.17
N PRO A 117 -21.97 4.81 24.42
CA PRO A 117 -22.42 5.05 25.78
C PRO A 117 -22.80 3.69 26.40
N GLU A 118 -22.02 3.26 27.38
CA GLU A 118 -22.40 2.18 28.28
C GLU A 118 -23.80 2.49 28.82
N THR A 119 -24.78 1.67 28.41
CA THR A 119 -26.15 1.75 28.90
C THR A 119 -26.14 1.17 30.32
N PRO A 120 -26.43 1.93 31.39
CA PRO A 120 -26.65 1.31 32.69
C PRO A 120 -28.00 0.58 32.62
N ALA A 121 -27.95 -0.76 32.66
CA ALA A 121 -29.13 -1.57 32.93
C ALA A 121 -29.63 -1.25 34.35
N ALA A 122 -30.93 -1.01 34.44
CA ALA A 122 -31.69 -0.77 35.67
C ALA A 122 -31.75 -2.01 36.58
#